data_AF-T1CVY2-F1
#
_entry.id   AF-T1CVY2-F1
#
_cell.length_a   1.000
_cell.length_b   1.000
_cell.length_c   1.000
_cell.angle_alpha   90.00
_cell.angle_beta   90.00
_cell.angle_gamma   90.00
#
_symmetry.space_group_name_H-M   'P 1'
#
loop_
_entity.id
_entity.type
_entity.pdbx_description
1 polymer ?
#
loop_
_entity_poly.entity_id
_entity_poly.type
_entity_poly.pdbx_seq_one_letter_code
_entity_poly.pdbx_strand_id
1 'polypeptide(L)' 'MTLLIENASSELKKALQAMVKLDNAKIRTIKDDDTLWTKDDQKAYKKAKKEFERGEAISHKELFEKLKQ' A
#
# COMPACT_ATOMS: atom_id res chain seq x y z
N MET A 1 9.97 -6.83 -27.27
CA MET A 1 9.77 -7.58 -26.01
C MET A 1 9.21 -6.63 -24.95
N THR A 2 8.26 -7.07 -24.12
CA THR A 2 7.65 -6.24 -23.07
C THR A 2 7.74 -6.93 -21.72
N LEU A 3 8.32 -6.24 -20.73
CA LEU A 3 8.45 -6.72 -19.36
C LEU A 3 7.35 -6.09 -18.48
N LEU A 4 6.64 -6.93 -17.73
CA LEU A 4 5.67 -6.51 -16.73
C LEU A 4 6.32 -6.57 -15.35
N ILE A 5 6.15 -5.51 -14.57
CA ILE A 5 6.72 -5.42 -13.22
C ILE A 5 5.64 -4.93 -12.27
N GLU A 6 5.36 -5.74 -11.26
CA GLU A 6 4.44 -5.46 -10.15
C GLU A 6 5.25 -5.04 -8.92
N ASN A 7 4.74 -4.06 -8.17
CA ASN A 7 5.21 -3.71 -6.82
C ASN A 7 6.74 -3.48 -6.64
N ALA A 8 7.47 -3.12 -7.69
CA ALA A 8 8.89 -2.82 -7.60
C ALA A 8 9.19 -1.51 -6.84
N SER A 9 10.32 -1.49 -6.11
CA SER A 9 10.82 -0.28 -5.46
C SER A 9 11.17 0.80 -6.49
N SER A 10 11.31 2.04 -6.03
CA SER A 10 11.64 3.16 -6.91
C SER A 10 13.05 3.04 -7.51
N GLU A 11 14.02 2.47 -6.79
CA GLU A 11 15.35 2.21 -7.33
C GLU A 11 15.33 1.12 -8.40
N LEU A 12 14.60 0.02 -8.15
CA LEU A 12 14.50 -1.09 -9.09
C LEU A 12 13.85 -0.66 -10.40
N LYS A 13 12.83 0.19 -10.36
CA LYS A 13 12.20 0.78 -11.56
C LYS A 13 13.19 1.60 -12.38
N LYS A 14 14.04 2.41 -11.74
CA LYS A 14 15.06 3.23 -12.42
C LYS A 14 16.12 2.35 -13.10
N ALA A 15 16.60 1.33 -12.39
CA ALA A 15 17.58 0.39 -12.93
C ALA A 15 17.03 -0.36 -14.17
N LEU A 16 15.81 -0.87 -14.08
CA LEU A 16 15.17 -1.60 -15.18
C LEU A 16 14.85 -0.68 -16.37
N GLN A 17 14.42 0.57 -16.13
CA GLN A 17 14.26 1.55 -17.20
C GLN A 17 15.57 1.87 -17.92
N ALA A 18 16.71 1.91 -17.21
CA ALA A 18 18.01 2.13 -17.83
C ALA A 18 18.43 0.94 -18.71
N MET A 19 18.25 -0.30 -18.24
CA MET A 19 18.56 -1.51 -18.99
C MET A 19 17.71 -1.64 -20.25
N VAL A 20 16.41 -1.38 -20.14
CA VAL A 20 15.47 -1.55 -21.24
C VAL A 20 15.63 -0.53 -22.36
N LYS A 21 16.18 0.65 -22.06
CA LYS A 21 16.60 1.62 -23.09
C LYS A 21 17.74 1.11 -23.97
N LEU A 22 18.64 0.28 -23.42
CA LEU A 22 19.76 -0.29 -24.15
C LEU A 22 19.31 -1.42 -25.08
N ASP A 23 18.30 -2.18 -24.68
CA ASP A 23 17.78 -3.36 -25.42
C ASP A 23 16.55 -3.07 -26.30
N ASN A 24 16.17 -1.81 -26.49
CA ASN A 24 14.99 -1.39 -27.27
C ASN A 24 13.68 -2.13 -26.88
N ALA A 25 13.58 -2.50 -25.60
CA ALA A 25 12.41 -3.18 -25.04
C ALA A 25 11.43 -2.17 -24.41
N LYS A 26 10.26 -2.63 -23.96
CA LYS A 26 9.26 -1.79 -23.27
C LYS A 26 8.98 -2.34 -21.87
N ILE A 27 8.90 -1.47 -20.87
CA ILE A 27 8.43 -1.83 -19.52
C ILE A 27 7.02 -1.29 -19.32
N ARG A 28 6.14 -2.10 -18.74
CA ARG A 28 4.90 -1.64 -18.13
C ARG A 28 4.94 -1.94 -16.64
N THR A 29 4.73 -0.91 -15.85
CA THR A 29 4.64 -1.03 -14.40
C THR A 29 3.18 -1.15 -14.02
N ILE A 30 2.82 -2.23 -13.38
CA ILE A 30 1.48 -2.41 -12.82
C ILE A 30 1.60 -1.93 -11.37
N LYS A 31 0.84 -0.89 -11.03
CA LYS A 31 0.66 -0.49 -9.64
C LYS A 31 -0.48 -1.33 -9.11
N ASP A 32 -0.20 -2.05 -8.04
CA ASP A 32 -1.22 -2.76 -7.29
C ASP A 32 -1.92 -1.73 -6.40
N ASP A 33 -3.02 -1.16 -6.91
CA ASP A 33 -3.78 -0.11 -6.23
C ASP A 33 -4.37 -0.59 -4.88
N ASP A 34 -4.44 -1.91 -4.68
CA ASP A 34 -4.91 -2.54 -3.43
C ASP A 34 -3.97 -2.29 -2.23
N THR A 35 -2.76 -1.79 -2.47
CA THR A 35 -1.82 -1.40 -1.40
C THR A 35 -1.69 0.11 -1.22
N LEU A 36 -2.43 0.91 -1.99
CA LEU A 36 -2.37 2.37 -1.91
C LEU A 36 -3.24 2.87 -0.76
N TRP A 37 -2.62 3.33 0.33
CA TRP A 37 -3.35 3.97 1.42
C TRP A 37 -4.05 5.23 0.90
N THR A 38 -5.38 5.18 0.88
CA THR A 38 -6.19 6.36 0.59
C THR A 38 -6.02 7.40 1.71
N LYS A 39 -6.47 8.63 1.44
CA LYS A 39 -6.48 9.68 2.48
C LYS A 39 -7.34 9.27 3.69
N ASP A 40 -8.39 8.50 3.44
CA ASP A 40 -9.28 8.00 4.48
C ASP A 40 -8.61 6.91 5.31
N ASP A 41 -7.85 6.00 4.69
CA ASP A 41 -7.04 5.00 5.41
C ASP A 41 -6.00 5.67 6.32
N GLN A 42 -5.31 6.70 5.81
CA GLN A 42 -4.35 7.47 6.59
C GLN A 42 -5.01 8.17 7.79
N LYS A 43 -6.24 8.66 7.62
CA LYS A 43 -7.02 9.32 8.68
C LYS A 43 -7.50 8.31 9.72
N ALA A 44 -8.02 7.16 9.27
CA ALA A 44 -8.45 6.07 10.13
C ALA A 44 -7.30 5.54 10.98
N TYR A 45 -6.13 5.30 10.37
CA TYR A 45 -4.94 4.87 11.09
C TYR A 45 -4.48 5.89 12.14
N LYS A 46 -4.41 7.20 11.79
CA LYS A 46 -4.04 8.23 12.75
C LYS A 46 -5.00 8.31 13.94
N LYS A 47 -6.30 8.10 13.70
CA LYS A 47 -7.31 8.07 14.76
C LYS A 47 -7.12 6.84 15.65
N ALA A 48 -7.05 5.65 15.06
CA ALA A 48 -6.83 4.40 15.78
C ALA A 48 -5.54 4.43 16.63
N LYS A 49 -4.45 4.99 16.08
CA LYS A 49 -3.20 5.16 16.82
C LYS A 49 -3.35 6.06 18.05
N LYS A 50 -4.07 7.18 17.93
CA LYS A 50 -4.32 8.09 19.06
C LYS A 50 -5.22 7.45 20.12
N GLU A 51 -6.23 6.70 19.72
CA GLU A 51 -7.12 5.97 20.64
C GLU A 51 -6.35 4.88 21.39
N PHE A 52 -5.45 4.18 20.70
CA PHE A 52 -4.52 3.23 21.32
C PHE A 52 -3.57 3.88 22.32
N GLU A 53 -2.92 4.98 21.96
CA GLU A 53 -2.03 5.74 22.86
C GLU A 53 -2.74 6.28 24.11
N ARG A 54 -4.06 6.55 24.01
CA ARG A 54 -4.90 6.98 25.14
C ARG A 54 -5.42 5.83 26.00
N GLY A 55 -5.19 4.57 25.61
CA GLY A 55 -5.76 3.41 26.27
C GLY A 55 -7.26 3.23 26.02
N GLU A 56 -7.83 3.93 25.04
CA GLU A 56 -9.22 3.84 24.60
C GLU A 56 -9.42 2.76 23.51
N ALA A 57 -8.37 1.99 23.20
CA ALA A 57 -8.46 0.89 22.26
C ALA A 57 -9.33 -0.24 22.81
N ILE A 58 -10.41 -0.53 22.09
CA ILE A 58 -11.28 -1.67 22.39
C ILE A 58 -10.65 -2.97 21.87
N SER A 59 -10.87 -4.06 22.60
CA SER A 59 -10.45 -5.39 22.14
C SER A 59 -11.23 -5.82 20.91
N HIS A 60 -10.66 -6.73 20.13
CA HIS A 60 -11.31 -7.29 18.93
C HIS A 60 -12.68 -7.92 19.25
N LYS A 61 -12.81 -8.53 20.43
CA LYS A 61 -14.06 -9.11 20.92
C LYS A 61 -15.12 -8.04 21.19
N GLU A 62 -14.75 -6.93 21.82
CA GLU A 62 -15.66 -5.81 22.09
C GLU A 62 -16.12 -5.09 20.82
N LEU A 63 -15.23 -4.96 19.83
CA LEU A 63 -15.58 -4.41 18.52
C LEU A 63 -16.63 -5.29 17.82
N PHE A 64 -16.44 -6.61 17.85
CA PHE A 64 -17.34 -7.56 17.21
C PHE A 64 -18.76 -7.53 17.82
N GLU A 65 -18.86 -7.40 19.14
CA GLU A 65 -20.15 -7.28 19.83
C GLU A 65 -20.85 -5.94 19.52
N LYS A 66 -20.11 -4.84 19.38
CA LYS A 66 -20.68 -3.53 19.00
C LYS A 66 -21.22 -3.49 17.57
N LEU A 67 -20.59 -4.20 16.63
CA LEU A 67 -20.98 -4.22 15.22
C LEU A 67 -22.15 -5.18 14.91
N LYS A 68 -22.54 -6.03 15.88
CA LYS A 68 -23.70 -6.94 15.76
C LYS A 68 -25.04 -6.29 16.10
N GLN A 69 -25.05 -5.07 16.65
CA GLN A 69 -26.25 -4.30 16.97
C GLN A 69 -26.72 -3.49 15.76
#